data_AF-A0A3A8H709-F1
#
_entry.id   AF-A0A3A8H709-F1
#
_cell.length_a   1.000
_cell.length_b   1.000
_cell.length_c   1.000
_cell.angle_alpha   90.00
_cell.angle_beta   90.00
_cell.angle_gamma   90.00
#
_symmetry.space_group_name_H-M   'P 1'
#
loop_
_entity.id
_entity.type
_entity.pdbx_description
1 polymer ?
#
loop_
_entity_poly.entity_id
_entity_poly.type
_entity_poly.pdbx_seq_one_letter_code
_entity_poly.pdbx_strand_id
1 'polypeptide(L)'
;MDASRQILIWLLERYVLWAIGRLGAEDEAKLEVACPKLRTLFHAEGSWQEVLRAAMQWDTDPAAEIIMIWKKNEERARQHGEVIDPDDFARRFVGMNFVPDPH
;
A
#
# COMPACT_ATOMS: atom_id res chain seq x y z
N MET A 1 1.95 15.09 -14.23
CA MET A 1 2.07 14.31 -12.98
C MET A 1 3.51 13.85 -12.84
N ASP A 2 4.09 13.97 -11.65
CA ASP A 2 5.46 13.53 -11.36
C ASP A 2 5.52 11.98 -11.38
N ALA A 3 6.46 11.42 -12.14
CA ALA A 3 6.64 9.96 -12.25
C ALA A 3 6.94 9.32 -10.88
N SER A 4 7.63 10.05 -10.00
CA SER A 4 7.97 9.62 -8.64
C SER A 4 6.72 9.51 -7.76
N ARG A 5 5.76 10.44 -7.91
CA ARG A 5 4.47 10.39 -7.22
C ARG A 5 3.66 9.16 -7.63
N GLN A 6 3.63 8.85 -8.93
CA GLN A 6 2.90 7.68 -9.42
C GLN A 6 3.52 6.36 -8.92
N ILE A 7 4.86 6.30 -8.84
CA ILE A 7 5.57 5.15 -8.27
C ILE A 7 5.27 5.01 -6.77
N LEU A 8 5.20 6.13 -6.03
CA LEU A 8 4.86 6.11 -4.61
C LEU A 8 3.42 5.60 -4.38
N ILE A 9 2.44 6.10 -5.14
CA ILE A 9 1.05 5.63 -5.07
C ILE A 9 0.99 4.12 -5.35
N TRP A 10 1.65 3.68 -6.42
CA TRP A 10 1.73 2.27 -6.78
C TRP A 10 2.32 1.43 -5.63
N LEU A 11 3.40 1.90 -4.99
CA LEU A 11 4.06 1.21 -3.88
C LEU A 11 3.17 1.15 -2.63
N LEU A 12 2.45 2.24 -2.32
CA LEU A 12 1.48 2.30 -1.21
C LEU A 12 0.33 1.32 -1.40
N GLU A 13 -0.21 1.20 -2.62
CA GLU A 13 -1.28 0.22 -2.90
C GLU A 13 -0.79 -1.21 -2.65
N ARG A 14 0.43 -1.55 -3.06
CA ARG A 14 1.03 -2.88 -2.82
C ARG A 14 1.32 -3.10 -1.34
N TYR A 15 1.71 -2.06 -0.61
CA TYR A 15 1.87 -2.12 0.84
C TYR A 15 0.55 -2.41 1.56
N VAL A 16 -0.55 -1.79 1.14
CA VAL A 16 -1.88 -2.09 1.70
C VAL A 16 -2.24 -3.55 1.43
N LEU A 17 -2.07 -4.04 0.19
CA LEU A 17 -2.31 -5.43 -0.18
C LEU A 17 -1.45 -6.41 0.62
N TRP A 18 -0.17 -6.07 0.83
CA TRP A 18 0.76 -6.85 1.65
C TRP A 18 0.28 -6.92 3.09
N ALA A 19 -0.10 -5.80 3.69
CA ALA A 19 -0.55 -5.72 5.08
C ALA A 19 -1.77 -6.61 5.33
N ILE A 20 -2.71 -6.67 4.37
CA ILE A 20 -3.93 -7.49 4.49
C ILE A 20 -3.75 -8.94 4.00
N GLY A 21 -2.54 -9.34 3.59
CA GLY A 21 -2.25 -10.69 3.10
C GLY A 21 -2.89 -11.01 1.74
N ARG A 22 -3.13 -9.99 0.91
CA ARG A 22 -3.71 -10.10 -0.44
C ARG A 22 -2.73 -9.75 -1.57
N LEU A 23 -1.46 -9.48 -1.25
CA LEU A 23 -0.42 -9.32 -2.26
C LEU A 23 -0.13 -10.66 -2.93
N GLY A 24 -0.24 -10.72 -4.26
CA GLY A 24 0.08 -11.91 -5.03
C GLY A 24 1.59 -12.16 -5.13
N ALA A 25 2.00 -13.43 -5.27
CA ALA A 25 3.40 -13.81 -5.39
C ALA A 25 4.11 -13.17 -6.61
N GLU A 26 3.38 -12.92 -7.70
CA GLU A 26 3.93 -12.22 -8.87
C GLU A 26 4.28 -10.75 -8.55
N ASP A 27 3.43 -10.06 -7.79
CA ASP A 27 3.69 -8.68 -7.40
C ASP A 27 4.81 -8.59 -6.37
N GLU A 28 4.90 -9.55 -5.46
CA GLU A 28 6.02 -9.66 -4.52
C GLU A 28 7.35 -9.84 -5.26
N ALA A 29 7.41 -10.74 -6.25
CA ALA A 29 8.59 -10.92 -7.09
C ALA A 29 8.96 -9.64 -7.87
N LYS A 30 7.97 -8.91 -8.40
CA LYS A 30 8.19 -7.62 -9.07
C LYS A 30 8.76 -6.57 -8.12
N LEU A 31 8.28 -6.50 -6.87
CA LEU A 31 8.76 -5.56 -5.86
C LEU A 31 10.21 -5.84 -5.46
N GLU A 32 10.59 -7.11 -5.33
CA GLU A 32 11.98 -7.49 -5.07
C GLU A 32 12.92 -7.08 -6.21
N VAL A 33 12.52 -7.32 -7.47
CA VAL A 33 13.28 -6.89 -8.65
C VAL A 33 13.36 -5.36 -8.74
N ALA A 34 12.29 -4.66 -8.35
CA ALA A 34 12.25 -3.19 -8.37
C ALA A 34 12.97 -2.54 -7.18
N CYS A 35 13.18 -3.27 -6.07
CA CYS A 35 13.69 -2.74 -4.81
C CYS A 35 14.99 -1.92 -4.96
N PRO A 36 16.02 -2.37 -5.72
CA PRO A 36 17.24 -1.57 -5.92
C PRO A 36 16.95 -0.19 -6.54
N LYS A 37 16.02 -0.11 -7.49
CA LYS A 37 15.63 1.16 -8.11
C LYS A 37 14.82 2.03 -7.16
N LEU A 38 13.95 1.44 -6.34
CA LEU A 38 13.18 2.16 -5.32
C LEU A 38 14.11 2.80 -4.27
N ARG A 39 15.14 2.06 -3.82
CA ARG A 39 16.18 2.57 -2.92
C ARG A 39 16.86 3.83 -3.47
N THR A 40 17.25 3.79 -4.74
CA THR A 40 17.85 4.96 -5.42
C THR A 40 16.87 6.12 -5.55
N LEU A 41 15.61 5.85 -5.92
CA LEU A 41 14.60 6.88 -6.14
C LEU A 41 14.22 7.61 -4.85
N PHE A 42 14.11 6.88 -3.73
CA PHE A 42 13.67 7.42 -2.45
C PHE A 42 14.83 7.68 -1.47
N HIS A 43 16.08 7.50 -1.91
CA HIS A 43 17.28 7.67 -1.10
C HIS A 43 17.24 6.92 0.24
N ALA A 44 16.77 5.67 0.21
CA ALA A 44 16.58 4.81 1.37
C ALA A 44 17.18 3.43 1.13
N GLU A 45 17.37 2.66 2.20
CA GLU A 45 17.89 1.29 2.17
C GLU A 45 16.90 0.30 2.77
N GLY A 46 17.24 -1.00 2.72
CA GLY A 46 16.40 -2.06 3.29
C GLY A 46 15.39 -2.65 2.31
N SER A 47 14.41 -3.39 2.83
CA SER A 47 13.34 -3.98 2.02
C SER A 47 12.49 -2.89 1.33
N TRP A 48 11.67 -3.26 0.36
CA TRP A 48 10.79 -2.28 -0.29
C TRP A 48 9.80 -1.64 0.70
N GLN A 49 9.42 -2.34 1.78
CA GLN A 49 8.61 -1.78 2.88
C GLN A 49 9.40 -0.74 3.69
N GLU A 50 10.67 -1.02 4.00
CA GLU A 50 11.54 -0.08 4.72
C GLU A 50 11.78 1.19 3.89
N VAL A 51 11.99 1.03 2.58
CA VAL A 51 12.08 2.13 1.61
C VAL A 51 10.80 2.95 1.59
N LEU A 52 9.63 2.31 1.56
CA LEU A 52 8.35 3.02 1.59
C LEU A 52 8.16 3.78 2.91
N ARG A 53 8.48 3.17 4.05
CA ARG A 53 8.36 3.80 5.36
C ARG A 53 9.24 5.05 5.45
N ALA A 54 10.46 4.98 4.91
CA ALA A 54 11.36 6.14 4.81
C ALA A 54 10.80 7.22 3.88
N ALA A 55 10.28 6.84 2.71
CA ALA A 55 9.68 7.78 1.76
C ALA A 55 8.45 8.50 2.32
N MET A 56 7.62 7.81 3.10
CA MET A 56 6.44 8.37 3.76
C MET A 56 6.74 9.07 5.08
N GLN A 57 7.98 8.98 5.57
CA GLN A 57 8.41 9.49 6.88
C GLN A 57 7.49 9.03 8.02
N TRP A 58 7.08 7.76 8.01
CA TRP A 58 6.19 7.23 9.04
C TRP A 58 6.95 6.96 10.35
N ASP A 59 6.52 7.62 11.42
CA ASP A 59 7.01 7.37 12.78
C ASP A 59 6.57 5.99 13.31
N THR A 60 5.39 5.53 12.88
CA THR A 60 4.82 4.22 13.25
C THR A 60 4.29 3.52 12.01
N ASP A 61 4.50 2.22 11.95
CA ASP A 61 4.01 1.38 10.85
C ASP A 61 2.46 1.29 10.87
N PRO A 62 1.75 1.71 9.79
CA PRO A 62 0.29 1.73 9.75
C PRO A 62 -0.35 0.36 9.43
N ALA A 63 0.42 -0.72 9.22
CA ALA A 63 -0.11 -2.02 8.83
C ALA A 63 -1.17 -2.54 9.82
N ALA A 64 -0.98 -2.36 11.12
CA ALA A 64 -1.94 -2.80 12.13
C ALA A 64 -3.30 -2.10 11.98
N GLU A 65 -3.30 -0.80 11.69
CA GLU A 65 -4.51 -0.01 11.46
C GLU A 65 -5.18 -0.41 10.14
N ILE A 66 -4.39 -0.58 9.07
CA ILE A 66 -4.87 -1.06 7.76
C ILE A 66 -5.59 -2.41 7.91
N ILE A 67 -4.99 -3.37 8.62
CA ILE A 67 -5.56 -4.70 8.88
C ILE A 67 -6.88 -4.58 9.65
N MET A 68 -6.94 -3.71 10.66
CA MET A 68 -8.14 -3.49 11.46
C MET A 68 -9.29 -2.96 10.60
N ILE A 69 -9.01 -1.94 9.78
CA ILE A 69 -10.00 -1.32 8.89
C ILE A 69 -10.47 -2.31 7.83
N TRP A 70 -9.56 -3.08 7.23
CA TRP A 70 -9.90 -4.14 6.28
C TRP A 70 -10.88 -5.14 6.90
N LYS A 71 -10.55 -5.73 8.06
CA LYS A 71 -11.39 -6.73 8.73
C LYS A 71 -12.78 -6.20 9.06
N LYS A 72 -12.86 -4.95 9.52
CA LYS A 72 -14.14 -4.30 9.82
C LYS A 72 -14.99 -4.12 8.56
N ASN A 73 -14.37 -3.71 7.46
CA ASN A 73 -15.07 -3.52 6.19
C ASN A 73 -15.50 -4.87 5.59
N GLU A 74 -14.63 -5.88 5.61
CA GLU A 74 -14.91 -7.24 5.12
C GLU A 74 -16.09 -7.86 5.88
N GLU A 75 -16.11 -7.75 7.22
CA GLU A 75 -17.24 -8.24 8.02
C GLU A 75 -18.55 -7.48 7.70
N ARG A 76 -18.48 -6.15 7.53
CA ARG A 76 -19.67 -5.36 7.16
C ARG A 76 -20.20 -5.75 5.78
N ALA A 77 -19.32 -5.95 4.79
CA ALA A 77 -19.73 -6.37 3.45
C ALA A 77 -20.36 -7.76 3.49
N ARG A 78 -19.75 -8.71 4.22
CA ARG A 78 -20.29 -10.06 4.40
C ARG A 78 -21.71 -10.06 4.99
N GLN A 79 -21.98 -9.18 5.95
CA GLN A 79 -23.32 -9.02 6.55
C GLN A 79 -24.38 -8.55 5.55
N HIS A 80 -23.98 -7.83 4.50
CA HIS A 80 -24.87 -7.35 3.43
C HIS A 80 -24.84 -8.24 2.18
N GLY A 81 -24.14 -9.38 2.21
CA GLY A 81 -23.98 -10.27 1.05
C GLY A 81 -23.07 -9.70 -0.04
N GLU A 82 -22.23 -8.73 0.30
CA GLU A 82 -21.26 -8.09 -0.59
C GLU A 82 -19.85 -8.67 -0.38
N VAL A 83 -19.00 -8.51 -1.39
CA VAL A 83 -17.58 -8.83 -1.33
C VAL A 83 -16.78 -7.58 -1.69
N ILE A 84 -15.75 -7.28 -0.90
CA ILE A 84 -14.85 -6.17 -1.19
C ILE A 84 -13.70 -6.67 -2.04
N ASP A 85 -13.47 -5.99 -3.16
CA ASP A 85 -12.27 -6.18 -3.96
C ASP A 85 -11.05 -5.59 -3.21
N PRO A 86 -10.03 -6.41 -2.87
CA PRO A 86 -8.83 -5.94 -2.19
C PRO A 86 -8.10 -4.81 -2.93
N ASP A 87 -8.07 -4.83 -4.27
CA ASP A 87 -7.41 -3.82 -5.08
C ASP A 87 -8.17 -2.49 -5.05
N ASP A 88 -9.51 -2.52 -5.09
CA ASP A 88 -10.34 -1.32 -4.92
C ASP A 88 -10.19 -0.76 -3.49
N PHE A 89 -10.16 -1.63 -2.47
CA PHE A 89 -9.88 -1.21 -1.10
C PHE A 89 -8.52 -0.51 -0.98
N ALA A 90 -7.45 -1.11 -1.53
CA ALA A 90 -6.11 -0.54 -1.47
C ALA A 90 -6.05 0.84 -2.14
N ARG A 91 -6.57 0.95 -3.37
CA ARG A 91 -6.62 2.21 -4.12
C ARG A 91 -7.36 3.31 -3.36
N ARG A 92 -8.55 3.01 -2.82
CA ARG A 92 -9.35 3.97 -2.05
C ARG A 92 -8.68 4.33 -0.75
N PHE A 93 -8.12 3.36 -0.04
CA PHE A 93 -7.43 3.60 1.22
C PHE A 93 -6.24 4.55 1.02
N VAL A 94 -5.42 4.31 -0.01
CA VAL A 94 -4.28 5.17 -0.34
C VAL A 94 -4.74 6.57 -0.72
N GLY A 95 -5.74 6.67 -1.60
CA GLY A 95 -6.30 7.96 -2.02
C GLY A 95 -6.93 8.75 -0.86
N MET A 96 -7.49 8.09 0.16
CA MET A 96 -8.11 8.78 1.29
C MET A 96 -7.11 9.17 2.39
N ASN A 97 -6.09 8.34 2.65
CA ASN A 97 -5.26 8.46 3.86
C ASN A 97 -3.83 8.94 3.60
N PHE A 98 -3.28 8.69 2.40
CA PHE A 98 -1.86 8.97 2.12
C PHE A 98 -1.67 9.97 1.00
N VAL A 99 -2.53 9.94 -0.02
CA VAL A 99 -2.40 10.78 -1.20
C VAL A 99 -3.76 11.37 -1.59
N PRO A 100 -4.39 12.18 -0.72
CA PRO A 100 -5.65 12.84 -1.04
C PRO A 100 -5.49 13.68 -2.30
N ASP A 101 -6.47 13.58 -3.19
CA ASP A 101 -6.52 14.46 -4.35
C ASP A 101 -6.62 15.90 -3.85
N PRO A 102 -5.80 16.82 -4.41
CA PRO A 102 -5.93 18.22 -4.07
C PRO A 102 -7.32 18.71 -4.51
N HIS A 103 -8.08 19.24 -3.55
CA HIS A 103 -9.36 19.91 -3.78
C HIS A 103 -9.20 21.16 -4.64
#